data_AF-A0A2T4VCY1-F1
#
_entry.id   AF-A0A2T4VCY1-F1
#
_cell.length_a   1.000
_cell.length_b   1.000
_cell.length_c   1.000
_cell.angle_alpha   90.00
_cell.angle_beta   90.00
_cell.angle_gamma   90.00
#
_symmetry.space_group_name_H-M   'P 1'
#
loop_
_entity.id
_entity.type
_entity.pdbx_description
1 polymer ?
#
loop_
_entity_poly.entity_id
_entity_poly.type
_entity_poly.pdbx_seq_one_letter_code
_entity_poly.pdbx_strand_id
1 'polypeptide(L)'
;MWKQLKPWLAASVAVLTACTITGKNTSARQTCAPETVALMKKLEVEPGQKGSMLLEAEQPGGPNDYGIYREGQVTSRLETAVGTLPASTLVDGVLWMDTGKVQAHYTQAHLPDGQNYPVCLVLGSSAPGGVYAEAGTTPGALTLPKSVPFTVVDKFE
;
A
#
# COMPACT_ATOMS: atom_id res chain seq x y z
N MET A 1 12.01 63.24 46.02
CA MET A 1 13.09 63.32 44.99
C MET A 1 12.89 62.20 43.98
N TRP A 2 13.27 62.44 42.72
CA TRP A 2 13.15 61.52 41.58
C TRP A 2 14.27 60.47 41.53
N LYS A 3 13.93 59.22 41.11
CA LYS A 3 14.52 58.37 40.04
C LYS A 3 14.27 56.87 40.37
N GLN A 4 13.62 56.03 39.55
CA GLN A 4 13.92 55.56 38.18
C GLN A 4 15.26 54.79 38.10
N LEU A 5 15.30 53.46 37.96
CA LEU A 5 15.47 52.64 36.72
C LEU A 5 15.77 51.17 37.17
N LYS A 6 15.68 50.04 36.44
CA LYS A 6 15.10 49.57 35.15
C LYS A 6 15.06 48.00 35.23
N PRO A 7 14.18 47.23 34.53
CA PRO A 7 13.89 45.82 34.89
C PRO A 7 14.78 44.77 34.20
N TRP A 8 14.60 43.50 34.58
CA TRP A 8 15.05 42.33 33.80
C TRP A 8 13.90 41.37 33.43
N LEU A 9 14.12 40.66 32.33
CA LEU A 9 13.17 39.83 31.57
C LEU A 9 13.20 38.34 32.01
N ALA A 10 12.41 37.54 31.29
CA ALA A 10 12.38 36.06 31.20
C ALA A 10 11.31 35.38 32.09
N ALA A 11 10.57 34.37 31.61
CA ALA A 11 10.50 33.79 30.26
C ALA A 11 9.07 33.31 29.93
N SER A 12 8.67 33.40 28.66
CA SER A 12 7.43 32.83 28.15
C SER A 12 7.56 31.31 27.98
N VAL A 13 6.72 30.52 28.66
CA VAL A 13 6.58 29.08 28.39
C VAL A 13 5.41 28.88 27.46
N ALA A 14 5.69 28.84 26.15
CA ALA A 14 4.70 28.43 25.16
C ALA A 14 4.53 26.90 25.24
N VAL A 15 3.45 26.45 25.87
CA VAL A 15 3.08 25.02 25.89
C VAL A 15 2.61 24.63 24.49
N LEU A 16 3.53 24.08 23.69
CA LEU A 16 3.21 23.42 22.44
C LEU A 16 2.44 22.13 22.76
N THR A 17 1.10 22.21 22.78
CA THR A 17 0.24 21.03 22.73
C THR A 17 0.45 20.33 21.39
N ALA A 18 1.37 19.37 21.38
CA ALA A 18 1.55 18.47 20.25
C ALA A 18 0.23 17.73 20.00
N CYS A 19 -0.41 18.02 18.86
CA CYS A 19 -1.59 17.31 18.43
C CYS A 19 -1.16 15.92 17.98
N THR A 20 -1.12 14.96 18.92
CA THR A 20 -0.86 13.55 18.61
C THR A 20 -2.07 13.01 17.86
N ILE A 21 -2.09 13.19 16.54
CA ILE A 21 -2.95 12.44 15.64
C ILE A 21 -2.42 11.00 15.65
N THR A 22 -2.85 10.24 16.64
CA THR A 22 -2.59 8.80 16.72
C THR A 22 -3.44 8.13 15.64
N GLY A 23 -2.99 8.24 14.39
CA GLY A 23 -3.57 7.56 13.24
C GLY A 23 -3.56 6.07 13.53
N LYS A 24 -4.71 5.55 13.97
CA LYS A 24 -4.85 4.15 14.34
C LYS A 24 -4.72 3.34 13.06
N ASN A 25 -3.53 2.79 12.84
CA ASN A 25 -3.18 2.03 11.65
C ASN A 25 -3.85 0.64 11.72
N THR A 26 -5.17 0.63 11.73
CA THR A 26 -5.99 -0.59 11.79
C THR A 26 -5.98 -1.27 10.44
N SER A 27 -4.96 -2.10 10.22
CA SER A 27 -4.86 -3.12 9.16
C SER A 27 -5.90 -4.24 9.28
N ALA A 28 -6.99 -4.01 10.02
CA ALA A 28 -8.15 -4.89 10.05
C ALA A 28 -8.82 -4.79 8.67
N ARG A 29 -8.56 -5.81 7.82
CA ARG A 29 -9.04 -5.98 6.43
C ARG A 29 -9.97 -4.86 5.99
N GLN A 30 -9.39 -3.81 5.41
CA GLN A 30 -10.15 -2.69 4.85
C GLN A 30 -11.22 -3.27 3.92
N THR A 31 -12.41 -2.69 3.90
CA THR A 31 -13.43 -3.02 2.91
C THR A 31 -13.29 -2.10 1.71
N CYS A 32 -13.65 -2.60 0.53
CA CYS A 32 -13.79 -1.75 -0.65
C CYS A 32 -15.00 -0.84 -0.46
N ALA A 33 -14.76 0.45 -0.25
CA ALA A 33 -15.82 1.41 -0.04
C ALA A 33 -16.63 1.57 -1.36
N PRO A 34 -17.97 1.71 -1.32
CA PRO A 34 -18.80 1.82 -2.53
C PRO A 34 -18.38 2.97 -3.46
N GLU A 35 -17.89 4.07 -2.92
CA GLU A 35 -17.32 5.18 -3.66
C GLU A 35 -16.02 4.83 -4.40
N THR A 36 -15.19 3.95 -3.83
CA THR A 36 -14.00 3.40 -4.50
C THR A 36 -14.41 2.55 -5.69
N VAL A 37 -15.37 1.64 -5.52
CA VAL A 37 -15.87 0.78 -6.61
C VAL A 37 -16.53 1.63 -7.72
N ALA A 38 -17.28 2.67 -7.35
CA ALA A 38 -17.88 3.61 -8.31
C ALA A 38 -16.84 4.46 -9.06
N LEU A 39 -15.68 4.75 -8.45
CA LEU A 39 -14.58 5.45 -9.09
C LEU A 39 -13.74 4.53 -9.97
N MET A 40 -13.40 3.33 -9.50
CA MET A 40 -12.74 2.28 -10.29
C MET A 40 -13.50 2.01 -11.58
N LYS A 41 -14.84 1.93 -11.53
CA LYS A 41 -15.69 1.81 -12.73
C LYS A 41 -15.54 2.97 -13.72
N LYS A 42 -15.36 4.21 -13.26
CA LYS A 42 -15.10 5.38 -14.14
C LYS A 42 -13.69 5.34 -14.76
N LEU A 43 -12.78 4.62 -14.14
CA LEU A 43 -11.42 4.36 -14.60
C LEU A 43 -11.33 3.05 -15.40
N GLU A 44 -12.47 2.42 -15.76
CA GLU A 44 -12.52 1.13 -16.46
C GLU A 44 -11.80 -0.02 -15.72
N VAL A 45 -11.56 0.14 -14.41
CA VAL A 45 -10.96 -0.85 -13.51
C VAL A 45 -12.11 -1.69 -12.93
N GLU A 46 -12.42 -2.81 -13.58
CA GLU A 46 -13.61 -3.61 -13.29
C GLU A 46 -13.28 -4.90 -12.51
N PRO A 47 -14.12 -5.32 -11.54
CA PRO A 47 -13.93 -6.57 -10.80
C PRO A 47 -13.75 -7.79 -11.72
N GLY A 48 -12.77 -8.64 -11.38
CA GLY A 48 -12.41 -9.81 -12.18
C GLY A 48 -11.39 -9.55 -13.28
N GLN A 49 -11.06 -8.29 -13.61
CA GLN A 49 -9.86 -7.97 -14.39
C GLN A 49 -8.59 -8.43 -13.65
N LYS A 50 -7.54 -8.75 -14.41
CA LYS A 50 -6.29 -9.32 -13.92
C LYS A 50 -5.11 -8.76 -14.68
N GLY A 51 -3.94 -8.81 -14.06
CA GLY A 51 -2.66 -8.51 -14.70
C GLY A 51 -1.51 -9.04 -13.86
N SER A 52 -0.30 -8.58 -14.15
CA SER A 52 0.86 -8.81 -13.30
C SER A 52 1.43 -7.51 -12.75
N MET A 53 2.10 -7.62 -11.61
CA MET A 53 2.79 -6.54 -10.93
C MET A 53 4.14 -7.02 -10.42
N LEU A 54 5.10 -6.09 -10.35
CA LEU A 54 6.33 -6.28 -9.60
C LEU A 54 6.01 -6.07 -8.11
N LEU A 55 6.03 -7.15 -7.33
CA LEU A 55 5.80 -7.11 -5.88
C LEU A 55 6.96 -6.39 -5.17
N GLU A 56 6.62 -5.46 -4.29
CA GLU A 56 7.58 -4.62 -3.56
C GLU A 56 8.65 -4.00 -4.48
N ALA A 57 8.21 -3.04 -5.28
CA ALA A 57 8.89 -2.53 -6.47
C ALA A 57 10.24 -1.84 -6.20
N GLU A 58 10.57 -1.55 -4.93
CA GLU A 58 11.86 -1.04 -4.48
C GLU A 58 12.93 -2.14 -4.28
N GLN A 59 12.53 -3.41 -4.13
CA GLN A 59 13.49 -4.50 -4.04
C GLN A 59 14.34 -4.57 -5.33
N PRO A 60 15.66 -4.78 -5.25
CA PRO A 60 16.53 -4.88 -6.43
C PRO A 60 16.20 -6.11 -7.28
N GLY A 61 16.68 -6.12 -8.53
CA GLY A 61 16.45 -7.19 -9.51
C GLY A 61 15.33 -6.89 -10.51
N GLY A 62 15.23 -7.74 -11.53
CA GLY A 62 14.20 -7.71 -12.58
C GLY A 62 12.96 -8.56 -12.25
N PRO A 63 11.98 -8.62 -13.16
CA PRO A 63 10.72 -9.35 -12.93
C PRO A 63 10.89 -10.88 -12.85
N ASN A 64 11.97 -11.41 -13.44
CA ASN A 64 12.30 -12.85 -13.43
C ASN A 64 13.11 -13.28 -12.19
N ASP A 65 13.52 -12.35 -11.34
CA ASP A 65 14.24 -12.66 -10.10
C ASP A 65 13.27 -12.99 -8.96
N TYR A 66 13.81 -13.56 -7.88
CA TYR A 66 13.07 -13.79 -6.64
C TYR A 66 13.22 -12.61 -5.68
N GLY A 67 12.12 -12.27 -4.99
CA GLY A 67 12.13 -11.31 -3.89
C GLY A 67 12.00 -12.00 -2.54
N ILE A 68 12.33 -11.28 -1.47
CA ILE A 68 12.18 -11.74 -0.09
C ILE A 68 11.23 -10.80 0.62
N TYR A 69 10.04 -11.27 0.95
CA TYR A 69 8.95 -10.40 1.43
C TYR A 69 8.78 -10.51 2.94
N ARG A 70 8.08 -9.55 3.53
CA ARG A 70 7.74 -9.47 4.96
C ARG A 70 6.34 -8.91 5.14
N GLU A 71 5.71 -9.21 6.27
CA GLU A 71 4.43 -8.60 6.62
C GLU A 71 4.60 -7.10 6.87
N GLY A 72 3.66 -6.27 6.40
CA GLY A 72 3.74 -4.83 6.53
C GLY A 72 3.09 -4.07 5.39
N GLN A 73 3.47 -2.81 5.23
CA GLN A 73 3.14 -2.01 4.05
C GLN A 73 3.93 -2.54 2.84
N VAL A 74 3.33 -2.49 1.65
CA VAL A 74 3.97 -2.87 0.39
C VAL A 74 3.56 -1.90 -0.72
N THR A 75 4.54 -1.47 -1.51
CA THR A 75 4.33 -0.71 -2.75
C THR A 75 4.73 -1.57 -3.93
N SER A 76 3.76 -1.98 -4.74
CA SER A 76 3.99 -2.80 -5.94
C SER A 76 3.82 -1.96 -7.20
N ARG A 77 4.34 -2.43 -8.35
CA ARG A 77 4.26 -1.68 -9.62
C ARG A 77 3.56 -2.50 -10.69
N LEU A 78 2.50 -1.99 -11.29
CA LEU A 78 1.81 -2.67 -12.39
C LEU A 78 2.74 -2.86 -13.60
N GLU A 79 2.85 -4.09 -14.11
CA GLU A 79 3.64 -4.39 -15.30
C GLU A 79 2.82 -4.19 -16.58
N THR A 80 1.51 -4.44 -16.51
CA THR A 80 0.53 -4.21 -17.57
C THR A 80 -0.50 -3.18 -17.13
N ALA A 81 -1.08 -2.45 -18.09
CA ALA A 81 -2.21 -1.56 -17.81
C ALA A 81 -3.47 -2.35 -17.38
N VAL A 82 -4.34 -1.72 -16.59
CA VAL A 82 -5.66 -2.25 -16.20
C VAL A 82 -6.67 -1.09 -16.15
N GLY A 83 -7.73 -1.18 -16.95
CA GLY A 83 -8.56 -0.01 -17.25
C GLY A 83 -7.72 1.16 -17.76
N THR A 84 -7.94 2.36 -17.20
CA THR A 84 -7.14 3.56 -17.45
C THR A 84 -5.89 3.67 -16.58
N LEU A 85 -5.59 2.70 -15.70
CA LEU A 85 -4.34 2.69 -14.94
C LEU A 85 -3.21 2.17 -15.85
N PRO A 86 -2.22 3.00 -16.24
CA PRO A 86 -1.15 2.58 -17.12
C PRO A 86 -0.20 1.59 -16.41
N ALA A 87 0.58 0.85 -17.21
CA ALA A 87 1.78 0.18 -16.71
C ALA A 87 2.70 1.20 -16.00
N SER A 88 3.49 0.73 -15.05
CA SER A 88 4.29 1.56 -14.12
C SER A 88 3.52 2.36 -13.06
N THR A 89 2.19 2.28 -13.02
CA THR A 89 1.40 2.74 -11.85
C THR A 89 1.89 2.01 -10.60
N LEU A 90 2.19 2.75 -9.53
CA LEU A 90 2.47 2.18 -8.22
C LEU A 90 1.16 1.92 -7.48
N VAL A 91 1.10 0.85 -6.70
CA VAL A 91 -0.05 0.51 -5.88
C VAL A 91 0.40 0.18 -4.46
N ASP A 92 -0.16 0.92 -3.49
CA ASP A 92 0.15 0.81 -2.07
C ASP A 92 -0.90 -0.06 -1.37
N GLY A 93 -0.42 -0.91 -0.47
CA GLY A 93 -1.23 -1.91 0.21
C GLY A 93 -0.58 -2.50 1.45
N VAL A 94 -1.27 -3.45 2.07
CA VAL A 94 -0.76 -4.21 3.21
C VAL A 94 -0.59 -5.67 2.79
N LEU A 95 0.58 -6.24 3.09
CA LEU A 95 0.96 -7.62 2.88
C LEU A 95 0.98 -8.37 4.22
N TRP A 96 0.41 -9.57 4.25
CA TRP A 96 0.50 -10.51 5.38
C TRP A 96 0.74 -11.94 4.89
N MET A 97 1.13 -12.81 5.81
CA MET A 97 1.47 -14.20 5.54
C MET A 97 0.56 -15.14 6.31
N ASP A 98 0.12 -16.20 5.64
CA ASP A 98 -0.65 -17.27 6.27
C ASP A 98 -0.17 -18.62 5.71
N THR A 99 0.38 -19.48 6.56
CA THR A 99 0.68 -20.88 6.22
C THR A 99 1.46 -21.04 4.89
N GLY A 100 2.50 -20.21 4.69
CA GLY A 100 3.33 -20.22 3.46
C GLY A 100 2.74 -19.49 2.25
N LYS A 101 1.56 -18.88 2.39
CA LYS A 101 0.89 -18.05 1.39
C LYS A 101 1.15 -16.57 1.69
N VAL A 102 1.66 -15.82 0.73
CA VAL A 102 1.70 -14.35 0.76
C VAL A 102 0.37 -13.82 0.25
N GLN A 103 -0.21 -12.86 0.96
CA GLN A 103 -1.46 -12.19 0.58
C GLN A 103 -1.25 -10.68 0.72
N ALA A 104 -1.87 -9.88 -0.17
CA ALA A 104 -1.85 -8.43 -0.05
C ALA A 104 -3.14 -7.82 -0.59
N HIS A 105 -3.60 -6.75 0.06
CA HIS A 105 -4.69 -5.88 -0.39
C HIS A 105 -4.12 -4.50 -0.69
N TYR A 106 -4.29 -4.05 -1.94
CA TYR A 106 -3.89 -2.71 -2.37
C TYR A 106 -5.11 -1.81 -2.42
N THR A 107 -4.99 -0.64 -1.80
CA THR A 107 -6.11 0.31 -1.61
C THR A 107 -5.88 1.67 -2.27
N GLN A 108 -4.65 1.97 -2.69
CA GLN A 108 -4.30 3.23 -3.32
C GLN A 108 -3.42 2.99 -4.56
N ALA A 109 -3.73 3.66 -5.66
CA ALA A 109 -2.92 3.71 -6.87
C ALA A 109 -2.33 5.12 -7.06
N HIS A 110 -1.11 5.16 -7.60
CA HIS A 110 -0.32 6.36 -7.88
C HIS A 110 0.16 6.28 -9.33
N LEU A 111 -0.42 7.11 -10.20
CA LEU A 111 -0.13 7.11 -11.63
C LEU A 111 1.20 7.83 -11.91
N PRO A 112 1.88 7.52 -13.03
CA PRO A 112 3.10 8.21 -13.44
C PRO A 112 2.96 9.72 -13.69
N ASP A 113 1.73 10.23 -13.83
CA ASP A 113 1.43 11.66 -13.99
C ASP A 113 1.18 12.38 -12.64
N GLY A 114 1.27 11.66 -11.51
CA GLY A 114 1.04 12.16 -10.16
C GLY A 114 -0.43 12.12 -9.69
N GLN A 115 -1.37 11.62 -10.52
CA GLN A 115 -2.75 11.40 -10.08
C GLN A 115 -2.85 10.19 -9.15
N ASN A 116 -3.71 10.29 -8.14
CA ASN A 116 -3.88 9.27 -7.11
C ASN A 116 -5.35 8.83 -7.05
N TYR A 117 -5.60 7.52 -7.13
CA TYR A 117 -6.96 6.96 -7.09
C TYR A 117 -7.06 5.80 -6.08
N PRO A 118 -8.09 5.76 -5.22
CA PRO A 118 -8.36 4.57 -4.43
C PRO A 118 -8.72 3.40 -5.38
N VAL A 119 -8.23 2.21 -5.05
CA VAL A 119 -8.43 0.98 -5.83
C VAL A 119 -8.75 -0.18 -4.90
N CYS A 120 -9.12 -1.32 -5.48
CA CYS A 120 -9.26 -2.58 -4.77
C CYS A 120 -8.65 -3.71 -5.58
N LEU A 121 -7.40 -4.04 -5.27
CA LEU A 121 -6.66 -5.13 -5.90
C LEU A 121 -6.24 -6.14 -4.83
N VAL A 122 -6.41 -7.43 -5.12
CA VAL A 122 -5.79 -8.51 -4.36
C VAL A 122 -4.58 -9.03 -5.11
N LEU A 123 -3.49 -9.33 -4.40
CA LEU A 123 -2.43 -10.20 -4.91
C LEU A 123 -3.06 -11.55 -5.32
N GLY A 124 -2.56 -12.24 -6.34
CA GLY A 124 -3.05 -13.55 -6.78
C GLY A 124 -3.99 -13.54 -7.99
N SER A 125 -4.12 -14.70 -8.65
CA SER A 125 -4.89 -14.88 -9.90
C SER A 125 -6.41 -14.97 -9.74
N SER A 126 -6.93 -14.93 -8.51
CA SER A 126 -8.36 -14.92 -8.17
C SER A 126 -8.56 -14.46 -6.72
N ALA A 127 -9.72 -13.90 -6.39
CA ALA A 127 -10.17 -13.75 -5.00
C ALA A 127 -10.23 -15.13 -4.28
N PRO A 128 -9.99 -15.20 -2.95
CA PRO A 128 -9.66 -14.12 -2.02
C PRO A 128 -8.20 -13.62 -2.15
N GLY A 129 -7.43 -14.15 -3.11
CA GLY A 129 -6.07 -13.72 -3.41
C GLY A 129 -4.99 -14.63 -2.83
N GLY A 130 -3.77 -14.15 -2.99
CA GLY A 130 -2.49 -14.67 -2.53
C GLY A 130 -1.75 -15.60 -3.49
N VAL A 131 -0.47 -15.77 -3.19
CA VAL A 131 0.51 -16.60 -3.91
C VAL A 131 1.22 -17.47 -2.89
N TYR A 132 1.29 -18.78 -3.14
CA TYR A 132 2.09 -19.67 -2.31
C TYR A 132 3.57 -19.47 -2.61
N ALA A 133 4.40 -19.38 -1.56
CA ALA A 133 5.83 -19.33 -1.70
C ALA A 133 6.38 -20.64 -2.28
N GLU A 134 7.44 -20.54 -3.09
CA GLU A 134 8.22 -21.71 -3.46
C GLU A 134 9.07 -22.14 -2.25
N ALA A 135 9.47 -23.42 -2.20
CA ALA A 135 10.08 -24.02 -1.02
C ALA A 135 11.42 -23.34 -0.65
N GLY A 136 11.37 -22.39 0.29
CA GLY A 136 12.50 -21.51 0.64
C GLY A 136 12.15 -20.48 1.73
N THR A 137 11.30 -20.87 2.68
CA THR A 137 10.80 -20.03 3.78
C THR A 137 11.83 -19.89 4.90
N THR A 138 12.00 -18.68 5.42
CA THR A 138 12.66 -18.46 6.73
C THR A 138 11.65 -17.91 7.73
N PRO A 139 11.89 -18.01 9.06
CA PRO A 139 10.95 -17.46 10.05
C PRO A 139 10.71 -15.96 9.81
N GLY A 140 9.46 -15.60 9.50
CA GLY A 140 9.06 -14.22 9.21
C GLY A 140 9.34 -13.71 7.78
N ALA A 141 9.74 -14.58 6.84
CA ALA A 141 9.93 -14.19 5.44
C ALA A 141 9.64 -15.30 4.43
N LEU A 142 8.96 -14.93 3.34
CA LEU A 142 8.65 -15.82 2.22
C LEU A 142 9.39 -15.37 0.95
N THR A 143 9.79 -16.35 0.16
CA THR A 143 10.53 -16.18 -1.10
C THR A 143 9.59 -16.57 -2.25
N LEU A 144 9.40 -15.67 -3.21
CA LEU A 144 8.60 -15.91 -4.42
C LEU A 144 9.08 -15.04 -5.59
N PRO A 145 8.70 -15.33 -6.84
CA PRO A 145 9.02 -14.50 -7.99
C PRO A 145 8.59 -13.04 -7.78
N LYS A 146 9.31 -12.08 -8.39
CA LYS A 146 8.98 -10.66 -8.28
C LYS A 146 7.81 -10.25 -9.15
N SER A 147 7.69 -10.78 -10.37
CA SER A 147 6.45 -10.67 -11.14
C SER A 147 5.40 -11.62 -10.55
N VAL A 148 4.28 -11.07 -10.10
CA VAL A 148 3.17 -11.80 -9.48
C VAL A 148 1.83 -11.38 -10.08
N PRO A 149 0.85 -12.31 -10.17
CA PRO A 149 -0.50 -11.96 -10.63
C PRO A 149 -1.23 -11.08 -9.60
N PHE A 150 -2.18 -10.28 -10.08
CA PHE A 150 -3.19 -9.62 -9.25
C PHE A 150 -4.58 -9.74 -9.86
N THR A 151 -5.61 -9.50 -9.04
CA THR A 151 -7.02 -9.48 -9.45
C THR A 151 -7.71 -8.24 -8.90
N VAL A 152 -8.48 -7.55 -9.74
CA VAL A 152 -9.38 -6.45 -9.32
C VAL A 152 -10.61 -7.01 -8.61
N VAL A 153 -11.02 -6.42 -7.50
CA VAL A 153 -12.19 -6.86 -6.71
C VAL A 153 -13.11 -5.69 -6.34
N ASP A 154 -14.40 -5.98 -6.10
CA ASP A 154 -15.38 -5.04 -5.54
C ASP A 154 -15.48 -5.12 -4.01
N LYS A 155 -14.87 -6.13 -3.40
CA LYS A 155 -14.76 -6.36 -1.96
C LYS A 155 -13.50 -7.16 -1.63
N PHE A 156 -13.00 -6.98 -0.42
CA PHE A 156 -11.99 -7.86 0.17
C PHE A 156 -12.69 -8.95 1.00
N GLU A 157 -12.10 -10.16 1.06
CA GLU A 157 -12.71 -11.37 1.68
C GLU A 157 -12.01 -11.84 2.98
#